data_AF-A0A0R1RFQ0-F1
#
_entry.id   AF-A0A0R1RFQ0-F1
#
_cell.length_a   1.000
_cell.length_b   1.000
_cell.length_c   1.000
_cell.angle_alpha   90.00
_cell.angle_beta   90.00
_cell.angle_gamma   90.00
#
_symmetry.space_group_name_H-M   'P 1'
#
loop_
_entity.id
_entity.type
_entity.pdbx_description
1 polymer ?
#
loop_
_entity_poly.entity_id
_entity_poly.type
_entity_poly.pdbx_seq_one_letter_code
_entity_poly.pdbx_strand_id
1 'polypeptide(L)'
;MKVRRSDRLIDMTRYLLERPHTLVPLTFFSKRYESAKSSISEDLAIVRRTFAQRQTGILETVPGAAGGVRYIPIMGKAEATDFIGAMANRLSETDRLLPGGYVYLSDLLGTPDVLRQIGRLIATQYLDQKVDAVMTVATKGIPIAQSVSQFLNVPFVIVRRDSKITEGSTVSVNYVSASSARIEKMELSKRSLAAGSGVLIVDDFMKGGGTVNGMRSLIAEFDAKLVGISVFAEGNFSGDRMVSDYTSLIRVDEVDTKANTLHAVAGNYMDKNMAKLEELSK
;
A
#
# COMPACT_ATOMS: atom_id res chain seq x y z
N MET A 1 30.95 -28.10 -1.29
CA MET A 1 31.23 -27.85 0.15
C MET A 1 29.90 -27.51 0.80
N LYS A 2 29.49 -28.24 1.85
CA LYS A 2 28.16 -28.05 2.47
C LYS A 2 28.01 -26.61 2.99
N VAL A 3 26.98 -25.90 2.55
CA VAL A 3 26.74 -24.50 2.93
C VAL A 3 26.51 -24.42 4.45
N ARG A 4 27.22 -23.53 5.14
CA ARG A 4 27.09 -23.36 6.59
C ARG A 4 25.72 -22.81 6.94
N ARG A 5 25.22 -23.11 8.15
CA ARG A 5 23.91 -22.64 8.61
C ARG A 5 23.78 -21.11 8.58
N SER A 6 24.83 -20.40 8.99
CA SER A 6 24.89 -18.94 8.93
C SER A 6 24.59 -18.41 7.52
N ASP A 7 25.24 -19.00 6.53
CA ASP A 7 25.19 -18.55 5.14
C ASP A 7 23.82 -18.87 4.54
N ARG A 8 23.25 -20.05 4.87
CA ARG A 8 21.88 -20.40 4.50
C ARG A 8 20.86 -19.42 5.09
N LEU A 9 20.96 -19.09 6.38
CA LEU A 9 20.02 -18.17 7.03
C LEU A 9 20.04 -16.78 6.37
N ILE A 10 21.22 -16.27 6.03
CA ILE A 10 21.37 -14.98 5.34
C ILE A 10 20.73 -15.04 3.95
N ASP A 11 21.07 -16.05 3.13
CA ASP A 11 20.55 -16.18 1.78
C ASP A 11 19.03 -16.46 1.76
N MET A 12 18.52 -17.29 2.67
CA MET A 12 17.08 -17.56 2.79
C MET A 12 16.30 -16.32 3.16
N THR A 13 16.80 -15.55 4.14
CA THR A 13 16.17 -14.30 4.57
C THR A 13 16.10 -13.32 3.40
N ARG A 14 17.23 -13.09 2.71
CA ARG A 14 17.27 -12.26 1.50
C ARG A 14 16.28 -12.75 0.44
N TYR A 15 16.30 -14.04 0.12
CA TYR A 15 15.49 -14.63 -0.95
C TYR A 15 13.99 -14.42 -0.71
N LEU A 16 13.56 -14.58 0.55
CA LEU A 16 12.18 -14.38 0.99
C LEU A 16 11.78 -12.90 0.97
N LEU A 17 12.64 -12.00 1.45
CA LEU A 17 12.38 -10.55 1.46
C LEU A 17 12.21 -9.96 0.05
N GLU A 18 12.95 -10.48 -0.93
CA GLU A 18 12.84 -10.07 -2.34
C GLU A 18 11.59 -10.63 -3.04
N ARG A 19 10.88 -11.59 -2.42
CA ARG A 19 9.75 -12.32 -3.02
C ARG A 19 8.57 -12.42 -2.04
N PRO A 20 8.02 -11.27 -1.59
CA PRO A 20 6.84 -11.29 -0.73
C PRO A 20 5.67 -11.98 -1.44
N HIS A 21 4.77 -12.57 -0.66
CA HIS A 21 3.60 -13.31 -1.12
C HIS A 21 3.87 -14.45 -2.12
N THR A 22 5.12 -14.86 -2.34
CA THR A 22 5.47 -15.96 -3.24
C THR A 22 5.63 -17.25 -2.44
N LEU A 23 4.91 -18.31 -2.84
CA LEU A 23 5.06 -19.63 -2.23
C LEU A 23 6.34 -20.29 -2.75
N VAL A 24 7.28 -20.56 -1.85
CA VAL A 24 8.57 -21.21 -2.16
C VAL A 24 8.56 -22.63 -1.60
N PRO A 25 8.64 -23.67 -2.46
CA PRO A 25 8.67 -25.06 -2.00
C PRO A 25 9.90 -25.34 -1.12
N LEU A 26 9.76 -26.14 -0.06
CA LEU A 26 10.91 -26.55 0.78
C LEU A 26 11.98 -27.30 -0.03
N THR A 27 11.56 -28.00 -1.10
CA THR A 27 12.46 -28.69 -2.04
C THR A 27 13.40 -27.72 -2.77
N PHE A 28 12.99 -26.46 -2.99
CA PHE A 28 13.83 -25.44 -3.59
C PHE A 28 15.06 -25.17 -2.70
N PHE A 29 14.84 -24.83 -1.43
CA PHE A 29 15.93 -24.57 -0.49
C PHE A 29 16.76 -25.81 -0.18
N SER A 30 16.12 -26.98 -0.10
CA SER A 30 16.82 -28.26 0.10
C SER A 30 17.82 -28.54 -1.03
N LYS A 31 17.41 -28.32 -2.30
CA LYS A 31 18.30 -28.45 -3.46
C LYS A 31 19.36 -27.34 -3.49
N ARG A 32 18.96 -26.09 -3.25
CA ARG A 32 19.83 -24.92 -3.31
C ARG A 32 21.02 -24.99 -2.34
N TYR A 33 20.81 -25.55 -1.15
CA TYR A 33 21.84 -25.64 -0.11
C TYR A 33 22.36 -27.06 0.14
N GLU A 34 22.00 -28.02 -0.72
CA GLU A 34 22.36 -29.43 -0.57
C GLU A 34 22.12 -29.95 0.87
N SER A 35 20.94 -29.62 1.42
CA SER A 35 20.60 -29.84 2.83
C SER A 35 19.26 -30.55 2.96
N ALA A 36 19.12 -31.40 3.98
CA ALA A 36 17.87 -32.13 4.24
C ALA A 36 16.71 -31.18 4.54
N LYS A 37 15.47 -31.57 4.18
CA LYS A 37 14.26 -30.78 4.44
C LYS A 37 14.05 -30.46 5.93
N SER A 38 14.46 -31.36 6.82
CA SER A 38 14.43 -31.14 8.27
C SER A 38 15.32 -29.94 8.67
N SER A 39 16.56 -29.89 8.19
CA SER A 39 17.46 -28.77 8.44
C SER A 39 16.94 -27.45 7.88
N ILE A 40 16.34 -27.48 6.67
CA ILE A 40 15.68 -26.30 6.09
C ILE A 40 14.51 -25.83 6.96
N SER A 41 13.73 -26.76 7.50
CA SER A 41 12.58 -26.44 8.37
C SER A 41 13.02 -25.80 9.68
N GLU A 42 14.12 -26.27 10.27
CA GLU A 42 14.72 -25.64 11.45
C GLU A 42 15.22 -24.23 11.16
N ASP A 43 15.85 -24.02 10.01
CA ASP A 43 16.31 -22.69 9.57
C ASP A 43 15.12 -21.73 9.36
N LEU A 44 14.05 -22.20 8.71
CA LEU A 44 12.80 -21.44 8.55
C LEU A 44 12.11 -21.15 9.88
N ALA A 45 12.18 -22.05 10.86
CA ALA A 45 11.65 -21.80 12.19
C ALA A 45 12.38 -20.63 12.88
N ILE A 46 13.70 -20.51 12.68
CA ILE A 46 14.48 -19.36 13.15
C ILE A 46 14.02 -18.09 12.44
N VAL A 47 13.93 -18.10 11.11
CA VAL A 47 13.50 -16.93 10.31
C VAL A 47 12.11 -16.48 10.74
N ARG A 48 11.15 -17.40 10.84
CA ARG A 48 9.77 -17.14 11.31
C ARG A 48 9.76 -16.47 12.66
N ARG A 49 10.47 -17.03 13.63
CA ARG A 49 10.55 -16.47 15.00
C ARG A 49 11.14 -15.06 14.96
N THR A 50 12.22 -14.85 14.20
CA THR A 50 12.87 -13.54 14.10
C THR A 50 11.94 -12.50 13.47
N PHE A 51 11.25 -12.82 12.37
CA PHE A 51 10.29 -11.89 11.75
C PHE A 51 9.11 -11.57 12.67
N ALA A 52 8.56 -12.56 13.37
CA ALA A 52 7.48 -12.36 14.33
C ALA A 52 7.93 -11.48 15.51
N GLN A 53 9.07 -11.79 16.14
CA GLN A 53 9.62 -11.01 17.27
C GLN A 53 9.94 -9.56 16.90
N ARG A 54 10.31 -9.31 15.64
CA ARG A 54 10.58 -7.96 15.12
C ARG A 54 9.36 -7.28 14.52
N GLN A 55 8.23 -7.98 14.41
CA GLN A 55 7.02 -7.52 13.73
C GLN A 55 7.29 -6.99 12.32
N THR A 56 8.20 -7.63 11.60
CA THR A 56 8.60 -7.23 10.24
C THR A 56 7.97 -8.09 9.15
N GLY A 57 7.50 -9.29 9.50
CA GLY A 57 6.75 -10.14 8.60
C GLY A 57 6.22 -11.41 9.25
N ILE A 58 5.36 -12.09 8.51
CA ILE A 58 4.86 -13.43 8.82
C ILE A 58 5.53 -14.39 7.86
N LEU A 59 6.07 -15.48 8.39
CA LEU A 59 6.52 -16.61 7.57
C LEU A 59 5.48 -17.72 7.65
N GLU A 60 4.57 -17.70 6.69
CA GLU A 60 3.49 -18.68 6.58
C GLU A 60 4.03 -19.99 6.02
N THR A 61 3.57 -21.12 6.57
CA THR A 61 3.90 -22.46 6.07
C THR A 61 2.64 -23.11 5.52
N VAL A 62 2.69 -23.49 4.25
CA VAL A 62 1.62 -24.26 3.60
C VAL A 62 2.02 -25.74 3.62
N PRO A 63 1.25 -26.63 4.26
CA PRO A 63 1.57 -28.05 4.34
C PRO A 63 1.32 -28.77 3.00
N GLY A 64 1.88 -29.99 2.85
CA GLY A 64 1.64 -30.87 1.71
C GLY A 64 2.78 -30.90 0.67
N ALA A 65 2.64 -31.76 -0.34
CA ALA A 65 3.68 -32.02 -1.34
C ALA A 65 3.94 -30.81 -2.27
N ALA A 66 2.89 -30.04 -2.58
CA ALA A 66 2.96 -28.75 -3.27
C ALA A 66 3.08 -27.55 -2.31
N GLY A 67 3.23 -27.84 -1.00
CA GLY A 67 3.39 -26.84 0.04
C GLY A 67 4.75 -26.16 0.03
N GLY A 68 4.95 -25.25 0.97
CA GLY A 68 6.11 -24.39 0.98
C GLY A 68 6.08 -23.38 2.11
N VAL A 69 6.90 -22.36 1.98
CA VAL A 69 6.88 -21.18 2.83
C VAL A 69 6.64 -19.93 2.01
N ARG A 70 5.96 -18.97 2.61
CA ARG A 70 5.68 -17.67 2.00
C ARG A 70 5.94 -16.58 3.03
N TYR A 71 6.72 -15.59 2.62
CA TYR A 71 6.94 -14.40 3.42
C TYR A 71 5.86 -13.36 3.13
N ILE A 72 5.28 -12.80 4.17
CA ILE A 72 4.25 -11.77 4.11
C ILE A 72 4.76 -10.57 4.91
N PRO A 73 5.07 -9.44 4.26
CA PRO A 73 5.60 -8.26 4.94
C PRO A 73 4.51 -7.60 5.80
N ILE A 74 4.87 -7.20 7.03
CA ILE A 74 3.97 -6.47 7.92
C ILE A 74 4.70 -5.28 8.57
N MET A 75 3.93 -4.35 9.13
CA MET A 75 4.40 -3.32 10.04
C MET A 75 3.71 -3.49 11.40
N GLY A 76 4.50 -3.56 12.47
CA GLY A 76 3.99 -3.67 13.84
C GLY A 76 3.32 -2.39 14.35
N LYS A 77 2.54 -2.51 15.43
CA LYS A 77 1.77 -1.40 16.03
C LYS A 77 2.63 -0.20 16.41
N ALA A 78 3.75 -0.44 17.10
CA ALA A 78 4.64 0.62 17.56
C ALA A 78 5.24 1.39 16.38
N GLU A 79 5.79 0.66 15.40
CA GLU A 79 6.37 1.25 14.20
C GLU A 79 5.33 2.04 13.37
N ALA A 80 4.11 1.51 13.23
CA ALA A 80 3.02 2.21 12.57
C ALA A 80 2.64 3.52 13.28
N THR A 81 2.55 3.48 14.61
CA THR A 81 2.23 4.65 15.44
C THR A 81 3.30 5.72 15.31
N ASP A 82 4.57 5.33 15.43
CA ASP A 82 5.72 6.24 15.34
C ASP A 82 5.81 6.87 13.94
N PHE A 83 5.63 6.06 12.89
CA PHE A 83 5.66 6.55 11.52
C PHE A 83 4.52 7.54 11.22
N ILE A 84 3.28 7.21 11.59
CA ILE A 84 2.12 8.09 11.41
C ILE A 84 2.32 9.39 12.19
N GLY A 85 2.75 9.32 13.45
CA GLY A 85 3.04 10.49 14.26
C GLY A 85 4.13 11.37 13.66
N ALA A 86 5.22 10.77 13.17
CA ALA A 86 6.29 11.49 12.50
C ALA A 86 5.80 12.19 11.21
N MET A 87 4.96 11.52 10.41
CA MET A 87 4.38 12.13 9.22
C MET A 87 3.40 13.25 9.57
N ALA A 88 2.58 13.10 10.62
CA ALA A 88 1.67 14.16 11.07
C ALA A 88 2.43 15.42 11.51
N ASN A 89 3.53 15.23 12.24
CA ASN A 89 4.42 16.34 12.64
C ASN A 89 5.02 17.02 11.41
N ARG A 90 5.54 16.25 10.45
CA ARG A 90 6.09 16.81 9.20
C ARG A 90 5.01 17.55 8.41
N LEU A 91 3.82 16.99 8.25
CA LEU A 91 2.73 17.67 7.54
C LEU A 91 2.25 18.95 8.24
N SER A 92 2.54 19.13 9.53
CA SER A 92 2.22 20.35 10.28
C SER A 92 3.28 21.46 10.14
N GLU A 93 4.36 21.22 9.37
CA GLU A 93 5.36 22.25 9.07
C GLU A 93 4.73 23.41 8.26
N THR A 94 5.02 24.65 8.65
CA THR A 94 4.36 25.86 8.12
C THR A 94 4.70 26.19 6.66
N ASP A 95 5.84 25.70 6.16
CA ASP A 95 6.28 25.88 4.77
C ASP A 95 5.55 24.95 3.79
N ARG A 96 4.70 24.05 4.29
CA ARG A 96 3.89 23.14 3.47
C ARG A 96 2.56 23.75 3.00
N LEU A 97 2.16 24.88 3.57
CA LEU A 97 0.92 25.54 3.15
C LEU A 97 1.14 26.30 1.83
N LEU A 98 0.37 25.91 0.81
CA LEU A 98 0.39 26.53 -0.51
C LEU A 98 -0.85 27.42 -0.72
N PRO A 99 -0.77 28.41 -1.63
CA PRO A 99 -1.92 29.24 -1.99
C PRO A 99 -3.14 28.41 -2.39
N GLY A 100 -4.32 28.77 -1.86
CA GLY A 100 -5.56 28.01 -2.09
C GLY A 100 -5.83 26.90 -1.07
N GLY A 101 -5.05 26.82 0.01
CA GLY A 101 -5.23 25.83 1.07
C GLY A 101 -4.76 24.42 0.68
N TYR A 102 -3.83 24.33 -0.27
CA TYR A 102 -3.22 23.07 -0.67
C TYR A 102 -2.03 22.76 0.23
N VAL A 103 -1.76 21.47 0.43
CA VAL A 103 -0.61 20.99 1.23
C VAL A 103 0.47 20.47 0.30
N TYR A 104 1.72 20.88 0.53
CA TYR A 104 2.88 20.40 -0.20
C TYR A 104 3.33 19.03 0.34
N LEU A 105 3.18 18.00 -0.50
CA LEU A 105 3.50 16.60 -0.17
C LEU A 105 4.66 16.04 -0.99
N SER A 106 5.16 16.77 -1.99
CA SER A 106 6.01 16.20 -3.05
C SER A 106 7.38 15.73 -2.53
N ASP A 107 7.94 16.39 -1.52
CA ASP A 107 9.20 15.97 -0.87
C ASP A 107 9.02 14.66 -0.10
N LEU A 108 7.90 14.52 0.63
CA LEU A 108 7.55 13.30 1.38
C LEU A 108 7.35 12.13 0.42
N LEU A 109 6.53 12.32 -0.61
CA LEU A 109 6.20 11.31 -1.60
C LEU A 109 7.31 11.09 -2.64
N GLY A 110 8.36 11.90 -2.60
CA GLY A 110 9.60 11.68 -3.34
C GLY A 110 10.68 10.96 -2.52
N THR A 111 10.49 10.78 -1.21
CA THR A 111 11.49 10.18 -0.32
C THR A 111 11.34 8.65 -0.28
N PRO A 112 12.36 7.86 -0.70
CA PRO A 112 12.25 6.41 -0.79
C PRO A 112 11.91 5.71 0.55
N ASP A 113 12.42 6.24 1.66
CA ASP A 113 12.15 5.71 2.99
C ASP A 113 10.67 5.87 3.38
N VAL A 114 10.14 7.08 3.20
CA VAL A 114 8.73 7.39 3.45
C VAL A 114 7.82 6.52 2.59
N LEU A 115 8.11 6.42 1.28
CA LEU A 115 7.33 5.56 0.38
C LEU A 115 7.35 4.10 0.83
N ARG A 116 8.53 3.56 1.19
CA ARG A 116 8.65 2.18 1.66
C ARG A 116 7.82 1.94 2.93
N GLN A 117 7.79 2.90 3.85
CA GLN A 117 6.97 2.80 5.05
C GLN A 117 5.48 2.89 4.75
N ILE A 118 5.03 3.83 3.90
CA ILE A 118 3.64 3.93 3.42
C ILE A 118 3.21 2.63 2.76
N GLY A 119 4.02 2.11 1.84
CA GLY A 119 3.73 0.88 1.09
C GLY A 119 3.49 -0.31 2.01
N ARG A 120 4.40 -0.52 2.97
CA ARG A 120 4.30 -1.64 3.93
C ARG A 120 3.13 -1.46 4.89
N LEU A 121 2.89 -0.24 5.37
CA LEU A 121 1.79 0.08 6.27
C LEU A 121 0.43 -0.21 5.61
N ILE A 122 0.24 0.27 4.38
CA ILE A 122 -0.98 0.00 3.60
C ILE A 122 -1.09 -1.49 3.30
N ALA A 123 -0.02 -2.17 2.86
CA ALA A 123 -0.07 -3.62 2.60
C ALA A 123 -0.49 -4.43 3.84
N THR A 124 -0.04 -4.02 5.04
CA THR A 124 -0.40 -4.64 6.33
C THR A 124 -1.91 -4.60 6.60
N GLN A 125 -2.61 -3.57 6.16
CA GLN A 125 -4.08 -3.50 6.31
C GLN A 125 -4.78 -4.61 5.51
N TYR A 126 -4.25 -4.99 4.35
CA TYR A 126 -4.90 -5.87 3.38
C TYR A 126 -4.41 -7.33 3.42
N LEU A 127 -3.71 -7.75 4.47
CA LEU A 127 -3.13 -9.10 4.60
C LEU A 127 -4.10 -10.26 4.33
N ASP A 128 -5.34 -10.12 4.79
CA ASP A 128 -6.38 -11.15 4.70
C ASP A 128 -7.34 -10.95 3.53
N GLN A 129 -7.00 -10.01 2.64
CA GLN A 129 -7.84 -9.63 1.51
C GLN A 129 -7.12 -9.96 0.20
N LYS A 130 -7.90 -10.38 -0.80
CA LYS A 130 -7.37 -10.68 -2.12
C LYS A 130 -7.28 -9.39 -2.94
N VAL A 131 -6.09 -8.79 -2.96
CA VAL A 131 -5.73 -7.72 -3.90
C VAL A 131 -5.05 -8.37 -5.11
N ASP A 132 -5.54 -8.07 -6.31
CA ASP A 132 -4.98 -8.50 -7.59
C ASP A 132 -4.30 -7.35 -8.34
N ALA A 133 -4.68 -6.10 -8.05
CA ALA A 133 -4.04 -4.90 -8.59
C ALA A 133 -4.16 -3.70 -7.66
N VAL A 134 -3.15 -2.81 -7.68
CA VAL A 134 -3.22 -1.49 -7.04
C VAL A 134 -3.54 -0.43 -8.11
N MET A 135 -4.54 0.40 -7.88
CA MET A 135 -4.96 1.46 -8.81
C MET A 135 -4.70 2.83 -8.21
N THR A 136 -4.19 3.75 -9.02
CA THR A 136 -4.09 5.16 -8.66
C THR A 136 -4.32 6.04 -9.88
N VAL A 137 -4.53 7.34 -9.67
CA VAL A 137 -4.57 8.33 -10.74
C VAL A 137 -3.23 9.04 -10.85
N ALA A 138 -2.81 9.35 -12.08
CA ALA A 138 -1.62 10.15 -12.29
C ALA A 138 -1.76 11.54 -11.61
N THR A 139 -0.71 12.12 -11.04
CA THR A 139 0.70 11.66 -11.01
C THR A 139 1.22 11.37 -9.61
N LYS A 140 0.77 12.08 -8.57
CA LYS A 140 1.36 12.03 -7.22
C LYS A 140 1.09 10.73 -6.46
N GLY A 141 0.00 10.02 -6.79
CA GLY A 141 -0.29 8.70 -6.22
C GLY A 141 0.57 7.56 -6.79
N ILE A 142 1.26 7.77 -7.93
CA ILE A 142 2.05 6.72 -8.61
C ILE A 142 3.14 6.11 -7.71
N PRO A 143 3.98 6.89 -7.01
CA PRO A 143 5.01 6.32 -6.14
C PRO A 143 4.43 5.51 -4.98
N ILE A 144 3.28 5.93 -4.44
CA ILE A 144 2.55 5.18 -3.40
C ILE A 144 2.06 3.84 -3.97
N ALA A 145 1.41 3.87 -5.13
CA ALA A 145 0.92 2.66 -5.79
C ALA A 145 2.04 1.67 -6.09
N GLN A 146 3.17 2.15 -6.61
CA GLN A 146 4.35 1.33 -6.83
C GLN A 146 4.81 0.68 -5.53
N SER A 147 4.96 1.44 -4.44
CA SER A 147 5.44 0.89 -3.18
C SER A 147 4.48 -0.12 -2.56
N VAL A 148 3.18 0.17 -2.53
CA VAL A 148 2.14 -0.76 -2.04
C VAL A 148 2.14 -2.05 -2.87
N SER A 149 2.18 -1.93 -4.19
CA SER A 149 2.17 -3.08 -5.11
C SER A 149 3.38 -3.98 -4.93
N GLN A 150 4.55 -3.41 -4.59
CA GLN A 150 5.77 -4.16 -4.30
C GLN A 150 5.62 -5.01 -3.03
N PHE A 151 5.01 -4.47 -1.98
CA PHE A 151 4.80 -5.23 -0.73
C PHE A 151 3.69 -6.28 -0.86
N LEU A 152 2.64 -6.01 -1.64
CA LEU A 152 1.57 -6.97 -1.93
C LEU A 152 1.96 -8.00 -3.02
N ASN A 153 3.05 -7.75 -3.76
CA ASN A 153 3.49 -8.52 -4.91
C ASN A 153 2.43 -8.66 -6.03
N VAL A 154 1.81 -7.54 -6.40
CA VAL A 154 0.77 -7.43 -7.44
C VAL A 154 1.12 -6.33 -8.43
N PRO A 155 0.58 -6.31 -9.66
CA PRO A 155 0.73 -5.17 -10.55
C PRO A 155 0.06 -3.91 -9.99
N PHE A 156 0.50 -2.73 -10.44
CA PHE A 156 -0.25 -1.50 -10.29
C PHE A 156 -0.63 -0.89 -11.64
N VAL A 157 -1.75 -0.20 -11.67
CA VAL A 157 -2.33 0.43 -12.85
C VAL A 157 -2.49 1.92 -12.63
N ILE A 158 -2.25 2.71 -13.69
CA ILE A 158 -2.26 4.17 -13.63
C ILE A 158 -3.43 4.66 -14.48
N VAL A 159 -4.44 5.20 -13.81
CA VAL A 159 -5.53 5.92 -14.44
C VAL A 159 -5.03 7.29 -14.90
N ARG A 160 -5.42 7.69 -16.12
CA ARG A 160 -4.99 8.96 -16.72
C ARG A 160 -6.14 9.92 -16.88
N ARG A 161 -5.83 11.23 -16.91
CA ARG A 161 -6.79 12.29 -17.24
C ARG A 161 -6.73 12.68 -18.72
N ASP A 162 -5.67 12.30 -19.40
CA ASP A 162 -5.38 12.57 -20.80
C ASP A 162 -5.29 11.26 -21.61
N SER A 163 -5.80 11.28 -22.85
CA SER A 163 -5.70 10.14 -23.74
C SER A 163 -4.35 10.06 -24.42
N LYS A 164 -3.73 8.87 -24.41
CA LYS A 164 -2.51 8.59 -25.16
C LYS A 164 -2.73 7.48 -26.17
N ILE A 165 -2.32 7.73 -27.42
CA ILE A 165 -2.42 6.77 -28.54
C ILE A 165 -1.76 5.43 -28.20
N THR A 166 -0.70 5.45 -27.38
CA THR A 166 0.05 4.26 -26.94
C THR A 166 -0.75 3.30 -26.07
N GLU A 167 -1.91 3.70 -25.53
CA GLU A 167 -2.73 2.88 -24.63
C GLU A 167 -3.76 2.00 -25.36
N GLY A 168 -3.95 2.21 -26.66
CA GLY A 168 -4.93 1.47 -27.47
C GLY A 168 -6.37 1.76 -27.05
N SER A 169 -7.21 0.71 -26.98
CA SER A 169 -8.62 0.87 -26.58
C SER A 169 -8.74 1.13 -25.08
N THR A 170 -9.42 2.21 -24.73
CA THR A 170 -9.62 2.64 -23.34
C THR A 170 -11.08 2.55 -22.92
N VAL A 171 -11.27 2.46 -21.60
CA VAL A 171 -12.53 2.72 -20.91
C VAL A 171 -12.41 4.09 -20.27
N SER A 172 -13.49 4.86 -20.26
CA SER A 172 -13.49 6.22 -19.73
C SER A 172 -14.70 6.48 -18.85
N VAL A 173 -14.51 7.23 -17.78
CA VAL A 173 -15.59 7.73 -16.92
C VAL A 173 -15.41 9.23 -16.67
N ASN A 174 -16.53 9.91 -16.45
CA ASN A 174 -16.54 11.31 -16.04
C ASN A 174 -16.72 11.40 -14.52
N TYR A 175 -16.04 12.34 -13.88
CA TYR A 175 -16.12 12.55 -12.43
C TYR A 175 -16.03 14.04 -12.09
N VAL A 176 -16.53 14.42 -10.92
CA VAL A 176 -16.41 15.79 -10.43
C VAL A 176 -15.15 15.90 -9.58
N SER A 177 -14.21 16.74 -10.01
CA SER A 177 -12.98 16.98 -9.27
C SER A 177 -13.20 18.01 -8.16
N ALA A 178 -12.84 17.64 -6.93
CA ALA A 178 -13.03 18.51 -5.76
C ALA A 178 -12.08 19.72 -5.75
N SER A 179 -10.96 19.66 -6.47
CA SER A 179 -9.99 20.76 -6.57
C SER A 179 -10.37 21.77 -7.65
N SER A 180 -10.88 21.30 -8.80
CA SER A 180 -11.23 22.16 -9.94
C SER A 180 -12.70 22.56 -10.00
N ALA A 181 -13.58 21.91 -9.22
CA ALA A 181 -15.04 22.06 -9.29
C ALA A 181 -15.61 21.86 -10.71
N ARG A 182 -14.90 21.10 -11.55
CA ARG A 182 -15.27 20.81 -12.94
C ARG A 182 -15.46 19.31 -13.14
N ILE A 183 -16.22 18.97 -14.17
CA ILE A 183 -16.28 17.62 -14.69
C ILE A 183 -14.96 17.34 -15.40
N GLU A 184 -14.26 16.32 -14.94
CA GLU A 184 -13.04 15.81 -15.54
C GLU A 184 -13.28 14.39 -16.06
N LYS A 185 -12.49 14.00 -17.06
CA LYS A 185 -12.49 12.66 -17.61
C LYS A 185 -11.32 11.89 -17.02
N MET A 186 -11.52 10.61 -16.74
CA MET A 186 -10.42 9.68 -16.48
C MET A 186 -10.57 8.42 -17.33
N GLU A 187 -9.45 7.82 -17.69
CA GLU A 187 -9.41 6.66 -18.57
C GLU A 187 -8.31 5.65 -18.21
N LEU A 188 -8.56 4.39 -18.57
CA LEU A 188 -7.65 3.26 -18.40
C LEU A 188 -7.74 2.34 -19.62
N SER A 189 -6.61 1.77 -20.05
CA SER A 189 -6.60 0.80 -21.15
C SER A 189 -7.38 -0.46 -20.77
N LYS A 190 -8.18 -0.99 -21.70
CA LYS A 190 -8.91 -2.26 -21.53
C LYS A 190 -8.00 -3.45 -21.20
N ARG A 191 -6.69 -3.32 -21.48
CA ARG A 191 -5.69 -4.36 -21.23
C ARG A 191 -5.02 -4.23 -19.86
N SER A 192 -5.24 -3.14 -19.14
CA SER A 192 -4.54 -2.85 -17.88
C SER A 192 -5.14 -3.58 -16.68
N LEU A 193 -6.42 -3.96 -16.73
CA LEU A 193 -7.11 -4.59 -15.61
C LEU A 193 -7.95 -5.75 -16.12
N ALA A 194 -7.84 -6.91 -15.46
CA ALA A 194 -8.61 -8.10 -15.80
C ALA A 194 -9.99 -8.08 -15.12
N ALA A 195 -10.98 -8.68 -15.77
CA ALA A 195 -12.30 -8.86 -15.18
C ALA A 195 -12.24 -9.73 -13.92
N GLY A 196 -13.05 -9.38 -12.91
CA GLY A 196 -13.11 -10.07 -11.62
C GLY A 196 -11.94 -9.79 -10.67
N SER A 197 -10.95 -8.97 -11.06
CA SER A 197 -9.82 -8.61 -10.19
C SER A 197 -10.27 -7.83 -8.95
N GLY A 198 -9.67 -8.14 -7.80
CA GLY A 198 -9.73 -7.31 -6.60
C GLY A 198 -8.78 -6.11 -6.72
N VAL A 199 -9.28 -4.89 -6.62
CA VAL A 199 -8.53 -3.65 -6.83
C VAL A 199 -8.44 -2.83 -5.55
N LEU A 200 -7.22 -2.51 -5.13
CA LEU A 200 -6.95 -1.55 -4.06
C LEU A 200 -6.69 -0.17 -4.66
N ILE A 201 -7.51 0.84 -4.34
CA ILE A 201 -7.24 2.22 -4.72
C ILE A 201 -6.27 2.85 -3.72
N VAL A 202 -5.26 3.55 -4.23
CA VAL A 202 -4.42 4.45 -3.43
C VAL A 202 -4.31 5.83 -4.05
N ASP A 203 -4.24 6.86 -3.20
CA ASP A 203 -4.11 8.27 -3.63
C ASP A 203 -3.28 9.09 -2.64
N ASP A 204 -2.72 10.22 -3.09
CA ASP A 204 -1.89 11.06 -2.22
C ASP A 204 -2.71 11.92 -1.26
N PHE A 205 -3.78 12.54 -1.76
CA PHE A 205 -4.59 13.46 -0.96
C PHE A 205 -6.08 13.40 -1.30
N MET A 206 -6.92 13.20 -0.28
CA MET A 206 -8.38 13.18 -0.45
C MET A 206 -9.10 14.34 0.24
N LYS A 207 -9.81 15.14 -0.57
CA LYS A 207 -10.77 16.17 -0.12
C LYS A 207 -12.21 15.65 -0.16
N GLY A 208 -12.97 15.95 -1.22
CA GLY A 208 -14.37 15.51 -1.36
C GLY A 208 -14.58 14.06 -1.84
N GLY A 209 -13.51 13.34 -2.20
CA GLY A 209 -13.59 11.94 -2.66
C GLY A 209 -13.99 11.75 -4.13
N GLY A 210 -14.14 12.82 -4.91
CA GLY A 210 -14.58 12.74 -6.31
C GLY A 210 -13.67 11.91 -7.22
N THR A 211 -12.35 12.08 -7.12
CA THR A 211 -11.36 11.29 -7.86
C THR A 211 -11.47 9.80 -7.54
N VAL A 212 -11.54 9.47 -6.25
CA VAL A 212 -11.67 8.09 -5.76
C VAL A 212 -12.99 7.46 -6.23
N ASN A 213 -14.08 8.22 -6.20
CA ASN A 213 -15.38 7.78 -6.72
C ASN A 213 -15.34 7.55 -8.24
N GLY A 214 -14.61 8.38 -8.99
CA GLY A 214 -14.35 8.16 -10.41
C GLY A 214 -13.60 6.85 -10.64
N MET A 215 -12.52 6.60 -9.89
CA MET A 215 -11.77 5.34 -9.98
C MET A 215 -12.63 4.12 -9.61
N ARG A 216 -13.50 4.23 -8.59
CA ARG A 216 -14.49 3.20 -8.24
C ARG A 216 -15.43 2.91 -9.41
N SER A 217 -15.93 3.95 -10.07
CA SER A 217 -16.80 3.80 -11.24
C SER A 217 -16.05 3.12 -12.39
N LEU A 218 -14.79 3.50 -12.61
CA LEU A 218 -13.94 2.88 -13.62
C LEU A 218 -13.69 1.40 -13.33
N ILE A 219 -13.45 1.00 -12.07
CA ILE A 219 -13.31 -0.42 -11.66
C ILE A 219 -14.56 -1.23 -12.04
N ALA A 220 -15.76 -0.65 -11.86
CA ALA A 220 -17.02 -1.32 -12.20
C ALA A 220 -17.15 -1.59 -13.70
N GLU A 221 -16.68 -0.68 -14.56
CA GLU A 221 -16.67 -0.86 -16.03
C GLU A 221 -15.75 -2.01 -16.51
N PHE A 222 -14.86 -2.51 -15.65
CA PHE A 222 -14.01 -3.66 -15.92
C PHE A 222 -14.56 -4.96 -15.31
N ASP A 223 -15.77 -4.97 -14.76
CA ASP A 223 -16.31 -6.09 -13.96
C ASP A 223 -15.37 -6.51 -12.81
N ALA A 224 -14.59 -5.55 -12.30
CA ALA A 224 -13.66 -5.73 -11.21
C ALA A 224 -14.28 -5.30 -9.87
N LYS A 225 -13.64 -5.67 -8.76
CA LYS A 225 -14.16 -5.44 -7.40
C LYS A 225 -13.24 -4.50 -6.64
N LEU A 226 -13.80 -3.45 -6.05
CA LEU A 226 -13.07 -2.62 -5.11
C LEU A 226 -12.82 -3.40 -3.81
N VAL A 227 -11.56 -3.58 -3.45
CA VAL A 227 -11.12 -4.22 -2.19
C VAL A 227 -11.05 -3.20 -1.06
N GLY A 228 -10.55 -2.00 -1.36
CA GLY A 228 -10.46 -0.92 -0.40
C GLY A 228 -9.84 0.33 -1.00
N ILE A 229 -9.78 1.37 -0.17
CA ILE A 229 -9.26 2.69 -0.52
C ILE A 229 -8.32 3.12 0.60
N SER A 230 -7.08 3.47 0.27
CA SER A 230 -6.11 3.99 1.23
C SER A 230 -5.44 5.24 0.69
N VAL A 231 -5.52 6.34 1.43
CA VAL A 231 -4.95 7.63 1.04
C VAL A 231 -3.87 8.06 2.03
N PHE A 232 -2.81 8.69 1.54
CA PHE A 232 -1.74 9.17 2.41
C PHE A 232 -2.25 10.26 3.35
N ALA A 233 -2.90 11.28 2.81
CA ALA A 233 -3.51 12.33 3.60
C ALA A 233 -4.97 12.59 3.19
N GLU A 234 -5.77 13.05 4.13
CA GLU A 234 -7.10 13.59 3.87
C GLU A 234 -7.20 15.02 4.42
N GLY A 235 -8.02 15.86 3.78
CA GLY A 235 -8.35 17.19 4.29
C GLY A 235 -9.78 17.26 4.81
N ASN A 236 -10.05 18.27 5.63
CA ASN A 236 -11.40 18.61 6.04
C ASN A 236 -12.29 18.96 4.83
N PHE A 237 -13.54 18.49 4.89
CA PHE A 237 -14.54 18.71 3.86
C PHE A 237 -15.88 18.99 4.54
N SER A 238 -16.49 20.13 4.22
CA SER A 238 -17.69 20.66 4.86
C SER A 238 -19.01 20.06 4.34
N GLY A 239 -18.94 19.01 3.51
CA GLY A 239 -20.10 18.28 2.99
C GLY A 239 -19.93 16.77 3.13
N ASP A 240 -20.89 16.01 2.60
CA ASP A 240 -20.79 14.55 2.58
C ASP A 240 -19.70 14.11 1.61
N ARG A 241 -18.73 13.34 2.10
CA ARG A 241 -17.75 12.70 1.22
C ARG A 241 -18.47 11.73 0.30
N MET A 242 -18.06 11.70 -0.98
CA MET A 242 -18.61 10.75 -1.96
C MET A 242 -18.25 9.28 -1.64
N VAL A 243 -17.33 9.06 -0.70
CA VAL A 243 -16.87 7.76 -0.22
C VAL A 243 -16.82 7.80 1.30
N SER A 244 -17.47 6.85 1.94
CA SER A 244 -17.48 6.69 3.40
C SER A 244 -16.45 5.67 3.90
N ASP A 245 -16.23 4.59 3.16
CA ASP A 245 -15.29 3.54 3.54
C ASP A 245 -13.92 3.71 2.86
N TYR A 246 -13.01 4.38 3.57
CA TYR A 246 -11.61 4.56 3.17
C TYR A 246 -10.70 4.58 4.40
N THR A 247 -9.42 4.40 4.18
CA THR A 247 -8.39 4.57 5.20
C THR A 247 -7.51 5.78 4.88
N SER A 248 -7.27 6.65 5.85
CA SER A 248 -6.30 7.75 5.77
C SER A 248 -5.16 7.51 6.76
N LEU A 249 -3.93 7.80 6.34
CA LEU A 249 -2.79 7.75 7.28
C LEU A 249 -2.72 9.02 8.11
N ILE A 250 -2.94 10.18 7.48
CA ILE A 250 -2.88 11.51 8.10
C ILE A 250 -4.17 12.27 7.79
N ARG A 251 -4.68 13.02 8.76
CA ARG A 251 -5.80 13.95 8.59
C ARG A 251 -5.34 15.38 8.83
N VAL A 252 -5.64 16.26 7.89
CA VAL A 252 -5.39 17.70 8.00
C VAL A 252 -6.64 18.37 8.55
N ASP A 253 -6.58 18.73 9.83
CA ASP A 253 -7.71 19.26 10.61
C ASP A 253 -7.92 20.75 10.36
N GLU A 254 -6.87 21.55 10.48
CA GLU A 254 -7.00 23.01 10.38
C GLU A 254 -6.00 23.56 9.38
N VAL A 255 -6.52 24.38 8.47
CA VAL A 255 -5.74 25.14 7.51
C VAL A 255 -6.15 26.60 7.67
N ASP A 256 -5.35 27.37 8.42
CA ASP A 256 -5.54 28.81 8.51
C ASP A 256 -4.62 29.53 7.52
N THR A 257 -5.20 29.87 6.38
CA THR A 257 -4.49 30.62 5.32
C THR A 257 -4.12 32.04 5.74
N LYS A 258 -4.75 32.62 6.77
CA LYS A 258 -4.43 33.95 7.28
C LYS A 258 -3.31 33.90 8.32
N ALA A 259 -3.34 32.92 9.22
CA ALA A 259 -2.29 32.70 10.21
C ALA A 259 -1.07 31.94 9.66
N ASN A 260 -1.16 31.42 8.43
CA ASN A 260 -0.18 30.54 7.80
C ASN A 260 0.14 29.31 8.67
N THR A 261 -0.89 28.73 9.28
CA THR A 261 -0.78 27.54 10.11
C THR A 261 -1.49 26.35 9.47
N LEU A 262 -0.89 25.17 9.67
CA LEU A 262 -1.36 23.90 9.17
C LEU A 262 -1.24 22.90 10.31
N HIS A 263 -2.35 22.26 10.67
CA HIS A 263 -2.37 21.24 11.71
C HIS A 263 -2.81 19.90 11.14
N ALA A 264 -1.94 18.90 11.26
CA ALA A 264 -2.18 17.53 10.83
C ALA A 264 -2.06 16.56 12.01
N VAL A 265 -2.94 15.57 12.03
CA VAL A 265 -3.02 14.52 13.05
C VAL A 265 -3.06 13.15 12.40
N ALA A 266 -2.98 12.09 13.21
CA ALA A 266 -3.21 10.74 12.73
C ALA A 266 -4.59 10.63 12.05
N GLY A 267 -4.63 9.98 10.88
CA GLY A 267 -5.87 9.60 10.21
C GLY A 267 -6.51 8.39 10.88
N ASN A 268 -7.47 7.77 10.20
CA ASN A 268 -8.26 6.66 10.75
C ASN A 268 -7.58 5.28 10.64
N TYR A 269 -6.33 5.20 10.14
CA TYR A 269 -5.61 3.93 9.96
C TYR A 269 -5.51 3.12 11.25
N MET A 270 -5.10 3.75 12.35
CA MET A 270 -4.88 3.04 13.62
C MET A 270 -6.20 2.49 14.17
N ASP A 271 -7.27 3.28 14.10
CA ASP A 271 -8.60 2.88 14.58
C ASP A 271 -9.14 1.68 13.79
N LYS A 272 -8.99 1.72 12.46
CA LYS A 272 -9.45 0.63 11.57
C LYS A 272 -8.64 -0.64 11.69
N ASN A 273 -7.37 -0.55 12.08
CA ASN A 273 -6.44 -1.69 12.09
C ASN A 273 -6.05 -2.14 13.51
N MET A 274 -6.59 -1.54 14.57
CA MET A 274 -6.16 -1.79 15.95
C MET A 274 -6.16 -3.27 16.31
N ALA A 275 -7.29 -3.96 16.09
CA ALA A 275 -7.42 -5.39 16.40
C ALA A 275 -6.39 -6.24 15.65
N LYS A 276 -6.16 -5.93 14.37
CA LYS A 276 -5.18 -6.61 13.53
C LYS A 276 -3.75 -6.36 14.03
N LEU A 277 -3.40 -5.10 14.33
CA LEU A 277 -2.08 -4.74 14.85
C LEU A 277 -1.80 -5.37 16.22
N GLU A 278 -2.83 -5.54 17.05
CA GLU A 278 -2.73 -6.24 18.35
C GLU A 278 -2.55 -7.75 18.20
N GLU A 279 -3.20 -8.37 17.22
CA GLU A 279 -2.98 -9.77 16.88
C GLU A 279 -1.54 -10.00 16.38
N LEU A 280 -1.02 -9.11 15.53
CA LEU A 280 0.37 -9.12 15.06
C LEU A 280 1.41 -8.85 16.17
N SER A 281 0.97 -8.46 17.36
CA SER A 281 1.83 -8.18 18.51
C SER A 281 1.90 -9.35 19.51
N LYS A 282 1.16 -10.43 19.26
CA LYS A 282 1.18 -11.67 20.05
C LYS A 282 2.11 -12.71 19.45
#